data_AF-A0AAV4U8V2-F1
#
_entry.id   AF-A0AAV4U8V2-F1
#
_cell.length_a   1.000
_cell.length_b   1.000
_cell.length_c   1.000
_cell.angle_alpha   90.00
_cell.angle_beta   90.00
_cell.angle_gamma   90.00
#
_symmetry.space_group_name_H-M   'P 1'
#
loop_
_entity.id
_entity.type
_entity.pdbx_description
1 polymer ?
#
loop_
_entity_poly.entity_id
_entity_poly.type
_entity_poly.pdbx_seq_one_letter_code
_entity_poly.pdbx_strand_id
1 'polypeptide(L)'
;MAVIEAGSGGPISYFAQLLGASEPAIRLLYTVILGYPLALFHRHYLFGKSPALQNLFFISCGLSFGFYNYGYDILHSVLCVFIMYFILITIGGTFKSVIISFVFFMGYLLAGYYFTGTDEYDIKWSMPHCVLTLRLIGLSYDLHDGQKPQEKLSEEQKKTALKGVLHC
;
A
#
# COMPACT_ATOMS: atom_id res chain seq x y z
N MET A 1 19.04 29.91 11.04
CA MET A 1 20.10 28.90 11.14
C MET A 1 19.48 27.65 11.74
N ALA A 2 18.97 26.76 10.90
CA ALA A 2 18.48 25.46 11.36
C ALA A 2 19.70 24.55 11.51
N VAL A 3 19.90 24.06 12.72
CA VAL A 3 20.92 23.07 13.07
C VAL A 3 20.54 21.79 12.33
N ILE A 4 21.27 21.47 11.25
CA ILE A 4 21.25 20.16 10.63
C ILE A 4 21.98 19.24 11.61
N GLU A 5 21.23 18.55 12.47
CA GLU A 5 21.83 17.52 13.31
C GLU A 5 22.40 16.42 12.41
N ALA A 6 23.69 16.18 12.61
CA ALA A 6 24.50 15.21 11.90
C ALA A 6 24.00 13.78 12.19
N GLY A 7 23.31 13.19 11.22
CA GLY A 7 22.88 11.79 11.23
C GLY A 7 23.40 11.03 10.01
N SER A 8 24.56 10.38 10.16
CA SER A 8 25.21 9.45 9.21
C SER A 8 25.75 10.02 7.90
N GLY A 9 27.08 10.01 7.75
CA GLY A 9 27.82 10.40 6.53
C GLY A 9 27.68 9.41 5.37
N GLY A 10 26.44 9.07 5.00
CA GLY A 10 26.13 8.25 3.83
C GLY A 10 25.95 9.09 2.56
N PRO A 11 26.04 8.48 1.36
CA PRO A 11 25.85 9.18 0.09
C PRO A 11 24.49 9.88 -0.01
N ILE A 12 23.45 9.35 0.64
CA ILE A 12 22.09 9.89 0.62
C ILE A 12 22.02 11.25 1.35
N SER A 13 22.72 11.39 2.49
CA SER A 13 22.79 12.65 3.23
C SER A 13 23.53 13.73 2.44
N TYR A 14 24.58 13.34 1.70
CA TYR A 14 25.29 14.25 0.80
C TYR A 14 24.41 14.76 -0.35
N PHE A 15 23.65 13.87 -1.01
CA PHE A 15 22.72 14.27 -2.06
C PHE A 15 21.56 15.13 -1.52
N ALA A 16 21.05 14.83 -0.31
CA ALA A 16 20.02 15.63 0.34
C ALA A 16 20.48 17.08 0.59
N GLN A 17 21.71 17.26 1.07
CA GLN A 17 22.32 18.58 1.26
C GLN A 17 22.55 19.32 -0.06
N LEU A 18 23.00 18.61 -1.10
CA LEU A 18 23.23 19.20 -2.43
C LEU A 18 21.93 19.68 -3.10
N LEU A 19 20.84 18.92 -2.93
CA LEU A 19 19.53 19.20 -3.53
C LEU A 19 18.64 20.12 -2.65
N GLY A 20 19.04 20.41 -1.42
CA GLY A 20 18.23 21.15 -0.46
C GLY A 20 16.94 20.42 -0.07
N ALA A 21 16.93 19.08 -0.16
CA ALA A 21 15.77 18.23 0.09
C ALA A 21 15.94 17.45 1.40
N SER A 22 14.83 16.99 1.99
CA SER A 22 14.89 16.15 3.19
C SER A 22 15.44 14.76 2.85
N GLU A 23 16.22 14.17 3.76
CA GLU A 23 16.79 12.83 3.56
C GLU A 23 15.74 11.75 3.25
N PRO A 24 14.55 11.73 3.92
CA PRO A 24 13.48 10.80 3.59
C PRO A 24 12.96 10.96 2.16
N ALA A 25 12.92 12.18 1.61
CA ALA A 25 12.47 12.44 0.26
C ALA A 25 13.44 11.85 -0.79
N ILE A 26 14.75 11.99 -0.57
CA ILE A 26 15.77 11.42 -1.44
C ILE A 26 15.75 9.89 -1.38
N ARG A 27 15.58 9.32 -0.19
CA ARG A 27 15.45 7.86 0.00
C ARG A 27 14.25 7.31 -0.76
N LEU A 28 13.10 7.98 -0.65
CA LEU A 28 11.89 7.63 -1.37
C LEU A 28 12.09 7.71 -2.88
N LEU A 29 12.63 8.83 -3.37
CA LEU A 29 12.90 9.04 -4.79
C LEU A 29 13.82 7.94 -5.36
N TYR A 30 14.87 7.59 -4.61
CA TYR A 30 15.78 6.51 -4.99
C TYR A 30 15.02 5.18 -5.15
N THR A 31 14.16 4.82 -4.20
CA THR A 31 13.37 3.57 -4.31
C THR A 31 12.34 3.60 -5.44
N VAL A 32 11.75 4.76 -5.76
CA VAL A 32 10.85 4.91 -6.91
C VAL A 32 11.63 4.70 -8.22
N ILE A 33 12.82 5.30 -8.34
CA ILE A 33 13.70 5.11 -9.49
C ILE A 33 14.11 3.63 -9.62
N LEU A 34 14.44 2.96 -8.52
CA LEU A 34 14.74 1.52 -8.51
C LEU A 34 13.53 0.63 -8.85
N GLY A 35 12.30 1.12 -8.68
CA GLY A 35 11.09 0.41 -9.10
C GLY A 35 11.05 0.14 -10.61
N TYR A 36 11.57 1.04 -11.44
CA TYR A 36 11.60 0.88 -12.90
C TYR A 36 12.49 -0.27 -13.40
N PRO A 37 13.78 -0.37 -13.04
CA PRO A 37 14.61 -1.50 -13.44
C PRO A 37 14.08 -2.81 -12.85
N LEU A 38 13.50 -2.78 -11.66
CA LEU A 38 12.86 -3.95 -11.07
C LEU A 38 11.63 -4.41 -11.88
N ALA A 39 10.82 -3.47 -12.40
CA ALA A 39 9.71 -3.78 -13.28
C ALA A 39 10.17 -4.37 -14.64
N LEU A 40 11.28 -3.88 -15.18
CA LEU A 40 11.92 -4.46 -16.37
C LEU A 40 12.44 -5.88 -16.10
N PHE A 41 13.06 -6.10 -14.95
CA PHE A 41 13.49 -7.44 -14.52
C PHE A 41 12.31 -8.40 -14.40
N HIS A 42 11.23 -7.98 -13.74
CA HIS A 42 9.99 -8.76 -13.68
C HIS A 42 9.47 -9.11 -15.08
N ARG A 43 9.41 -8.11 -15.98
CA ARG A 43 8.94 -8.32 -17.35
C ARG A 43 9.82 -9.28 -18.15
N HIS A 44 11.13 -9.26 -17.95
CA HIS A 44 12.05 -10.07 -18.74
C HIS A 44 12.18 -11.51 -18.23
N TYR A 45 12.22 -11.69 -16.90
CA TYR A 45 12.55 -13.00 -16.29
C TYR A 45 11.36 -13.73 -15.67
N LEU A 46 10.33 -13.01 -15.25
CA LEU A 46 9.20 -13.56 -14.48
C LEU A 46 7.89 -13.56 -15.28
N PHE A 47 7.81 -12.79 -16.36
CA PHE A 47 6.64 -12.77 -17.25
C PHE A 47 6.43 -14.14 -17.90
N GLY A 48 5.23 -14.71 -17.75
CA GLY A 48 4.89 -16.05 -18.24
C GLY A 48 5.23 -17.22 -17.30
N LYS A 49 5.85 -16.95 -16.13
CA LYS A 49 6.06 -17.97 -15.08
C LYS A 49 4.82 -18.12 -14.18
N SER A 50 4.90 -19.02 -13.19
CA SER A 50 3.80 -19.30 -12.28
C SER A 50 3.32 -18.03 -11.54
N PRO A 51 1.99 -17.82 -11.38
CA PRO A 51 1.45 -16.65 -10.69
C PRO A 51 1.98 -16.50 -9.26
N ALA A 52 2.20 -17.62 -8.56
CA ALA A 52 2.75 -17.63 -7.21
C ALA A 52 4.15 -17.00 -7.15
N LEU A 53 5.00 -17.25 -8.15
CA LEU A 53 6.36 -16.69 -8.19
C LEU A 53 6.34 -15.17 -8.44
N GLN A 54 5.44 -14.70 -9.31
CA GLN A 54 5.26 -13.27 -9.55
C GLN A 54 4.75 -12.55 -8.30
N ASN A 55 3.76 -13.12 -7.62
CA ASN A 55 3.21 -12.56 -6.38
C ASN A 55 4.27 -12.52 -5.27
N LEU A 56 5.04 -13.59 -5.09
CA LEU A 56 6.12 -13.64 -4.11
C LEU A 56 7.20 -12.58 -4.40
N PHE A 57 7.55 -12.40 -5.68
CA PHE A 57 8.48 -11.35 -6.09
C PHE A 57 7.96 -9.96 -5.72
N PHE A 58 6.71 -9.63 -6.07
CA PHE A 58 6.13 -8.33 -5.72
C PHE A 58 6.03 -8.09 -4.21
N ILE A 59 5.62 -9.10 -3.44
CA ILE A 59 5.55 -9.01 -1.97
C ILE A 59 6.94 -8.78 -1.39
N SER A 60 7.94 -9.58 -1.79
CA SER A 60 9.30 -9.46 -1.26
C SER A 60 9.93 -8.10 -1.57
N CYS A 61 9.78 -7.61 -2.80
CA CYS A 61 10.33 -6.33 -3.22
C CYS A 61 9.60 -5.14 -2.59
N GLY A 62 8.26 -5.18 -2.55
CA GLY A 62 7.45 -4.15 -1.90
C GLY A 62 7.75 -4.03 -0.42
N LEU A 63 7.85 -5.16 0.30
CA LEU A 63 8.23 -5.16 1.72
C LEU A 63 9.66 -4.67 1.93
N SER A 64 10.60 -5.05 1.07
CA SER A 64 12.00 -4.60 1.17
C SER A 64 12.13 -3.08 0.97
N PHE A 65 11.49 -2.51 -0.04
CA PHE A 65 11.49 -1.06 -0.27
C PHE A 65 10.75 -0.32 0.83
N GLY A 66 9.64 -0.87 1.31
CA GLY A 66 8.89 -0.27 2.39
C GLY A 66 9.64 -0.27 3.72
N PHE A 67 10.31 -1.36 4.07
CA PHE A 67 11.18 -1.44 5.26
C PHE A 67 12.38 -0.50 5.16
N TYR A 68 12.98 -0.36 3.96
CA TYR A 68 14.09 0.58 3.74
C TYR A 68 13.67 2.06 3.94
N ASN A 69 12.47 2.43 3.48
CA ASN A 69 11.96 3.80 3.60
C ASN A 69 11.45 4.14 4.99
N TYR A 70 10.68 3.24 5.63
CA TYR A 70 9.89 3.54 6.83
C TYR A 70 10.25 2.67 8.04
N GLY A 71 11.23 1.76 7.93
CA GLY A 71 11.62 0.87 9.02
C GLY A 71 10.47 -0.01 9.51
N TYR A 72 10.28 -0.07 10.82
CA TYR A 72 9.24 -0.89 11.47
C TYR A 72 7.83 -0.31 11.35
N ASP A 73 7.67 0.96 10.98
CA ASP A 73 6.34 1.57 10.85
C ASP A 73 5.53 0.96 9.70
N ILE A 74 6.18 0.24 8.78
CA ILE A 74 5.49 -0.54 7.75
C ILE A 74 4.58 -1.62 8.31
N LEU A 75 4.83 -2.08 9.55
CA LEU A 75 4.01 -3.09 10.21
C LEU A 75 2.55 -2.64 10.35
N HIS A 76 2.28 -1.34 10.53
CA HIS A 76 0.92 -0.79 10.53
C HIS A 76 0.21 -1.07 9.21
N SER A 77 0.89 -0.86 8.09
CA SER A 77 0.35 -1.09 6.75
C SER A 77 0.13 -2.58 6.47
N VAL A 78 1.09 -3.43 6.86
CA VAL A 78 0.98 -4.88 6.69
C VAL A 78 -0.17 -5.45 7.52
N LEU A 79 -0.31 -5.02 8.78
CA LEU A 79 -1.39 -5.42 9.68
C LEU A 79 -2.76 -5.02 9.11
N CYS A 80 -2.90 -3.82 8.53
CA CYS A 80 -4.14 -3.40 7.87
C CYS A 80 -4.53 -4.30 6.69
N VAL A 81 -3.57 -4.81 5.90
CA VAL A 81 -3.87 -5.77 4.82
C VAL A 81 -4.41 -7.08 5.40
N PHE A 82 -3.81 -7.59 6.48
CA PHE A 82 -4.30 -8.79 7.15
C PHE A 82 -5.69 -8.61 7.75
N ILE A 83 -5.97 -7.46 8.36
CA ILE A 83 -7.30 -7.14 8.88
C ILE A 83 -8.32 -7.09 7.75
N MET A 84 -8.00 -6.46 6.61
CA MET A 84 -8.88 -6.46 5.44
C MET A 84 -9.21 -7.88 4.99
N TYR A 85 -8.19 -8.72 4.84
CA TYR A 85 -8.37 -10.11 4.44
C TYR A 85 -9.28 -10.86 5.43
N PHE A 86 -9.10 -10.63 6.74
CA PHE A 86 -9.94 -11.22 7.77
C PHE A 86 -11.40 -10.73 7.72
N ILE A 87 -11.63 -9.44 7.47
CA ILE A 87 -12.98 -8.89 7.29
C ILE A 87 -13.66 -9.53 6.08
N LEU A 88 -12.95 -9.64 4.95
CA LEU A 88 -13.50 -10.22 3.73
C LEU A 88 -13.81 -11.71 3.86
N ILE A 89 -12.97 -12.49 4.53
CA ILE A 89 -13.20 -13.93 4.70
C ILE A 89 -14.32 -14.23 5.70
N THR A 90 -14.52 -13.40 6.73
CA THR A 90 -15.52 -13.63 7.78
C THR A 90 -16.91 -13.11 7.42
N ILE A 91 -17.00 -11.93 6.77
CA ILE A 91 -18.27 -11.26 6.47
C ILE A 91 -18.69 -11.44 5.01
N GLY A 92 -17.78 -11.85 4.13
CA GLY A 92 -18.00 -11.98 2.69
C GLY A 92 -18.16 -10.62 1.99
N GLY A 93 -18.53 -10.64 0.71
CA GLY A 93 -18.81 -9.43 -0.09
C GLY A 93 -20.15 -8.76 0.22
N THR A 94 -20.63 -8.79 1.46
CA THR A 94 -21.92 -8.17 1.81
C THR A 94 -21.77 -6.66 2.04
N PHE A 95 -22.86 -5.89 1.93
CA PHE A 95 -22.84 -4.43 2.16
C PHE A 95 -22.31 -4.06 3.56
N LYS A 96 -22.51 -4.94 4.54
CA LYS A 96 -21.99 -4.79 5.90
C LYS A 96 -20.45 -4.79 5.92
N SER A 97 -19.81 -5.65 5.12
CA SER A 97 -18.34 -5.69 5.02
C SER A 97 -17.75 -4.36 4.53
N VAL A 98 -18.44 -3.70 3.60
CA VAL A 98 -18.02 -2.41 3.03
C VAL A 98 -18.07 -1.32 4.09
N ILE A 99 -19.18 -1.22 4.83
CA ILE A 99 -19.33 -0.23 5.91
C ILE A 99 -18.28 -0.46 7.00
N ILE A 100 -18.10 -1.71 7.45
CA ILE A 100 -17.14 -2.04 8.51
C ILE A 100 -15.72 -1.71 8.05
N SER A 101 -15.34 -2.12 6.83
CA SER A 101 -14.03 -1.81 6.26
C SER A 101 -13.82 -0.30 6.18
N PHE A 102 -14.79 0.44 5.64
CA PHE A 102 -14.69 1.90 5.49
C PHE A 102 -14.50 2.59 6.84
N VAL A 103 -15.34 2.30 7.83
CA VAL A 103 -15.27 2.93 9.16
C VAL A 103 -13.94 2.57 9.83
N PHE A 104 -13.49 1.32 9.74
CA PHE A 104 -12.23 0.87 10.33
C PHE A 104 -11.03 1.58 9.69
N PHE A 105 -10.88 1.54 8.36
CA PHE A 105 -9.72 2.12 7.69
C PHE A 105 -9.71 3.65 7.76
N MET A 106 -10.87 4.30 7.65
CA MET A 106 -10.97 5.74 7.80
C MET A 106 -10.67 6.18 9.23
N GLY A 107 -11.22 5.46 10.23
CA GLY A 107 -10.94 5.72 11.64
C GLY A 107 -9.48 5.51 12.01
N TYR A 108 -8.86 4.43 11.50
CA TYR A 108 -7.46 4.13 11.72
C TYR A 108 -6.55 5.18 11.10
N LEU A 109 -6.86 5.63 9.87
CA LEU A 109 -6.12 6.71 9.21
C LEU A 109 -6.23 8.02 10.00
N LEU A 110 -7.44 8.37 10.45
CA LEU A 110 -7.67 9.59 11.25
C LEU A 110 -6.89 9.56 12.57
N ALA A 111 -6.92 8.42 13.28
CA ALA A 111 -6.13 8.23 14.50
C ALA A 111 -4.62 8.34 14.19
N GLY A 112 -4.16 7.73 13.11
CA GLY A 112 -2.78 7.83 12.64
C GLY A 112 -2.35 9.28 12.43
N TYR A 113 -3.14 10.09 11.72
CA TYR A 113 -2.85 11.51 11.54
C TYR A 113 -2.89 12.30 12.85
N TYR A 114 -3.82 11.98 13.76
CA TYR A 114 -3.92 12.66 15.05
C TYR A 114 -2.69 12.41 15.93
N PHE A 115 -2.22 11.17 16.04
CA PHE A 115 -1.04 10.84 16.85
C PHE A 115 0.29 11.26 16.20
N THR A 116 0.30 11.37 14.87
CA THR A 116 1.52 11.60 14.10
C THR A 116 1.68 13.05 13.62
N GLY A 117 0.64 13.87 13.82
CA GLY A 117 0.60 15.28 13.45
C GLY A 117 1.54 16.12 14.30
N THR A 118 2.67 16.49 13.70
CA THR A 118 3.61 17.51 14.19
C THR A 118 3.57 18.70 13.25
N ASP A 119 3.93 19.91 13.71
CA ASP A 119 3.90 21.13 12.88
C ASP A 119 4.91 21.12 11.71
N GLU A 120 5.89 20.20 11.73
CA GLU A 120 6.83 19.99 10.63
C GLU A 120 6.35 18.90 9.66
N TYR A 121 6.47 19.19 8.35
CA TYR A 121 6.11 18.28 7.27
C TYR A 121 7.11 17.10 7.20
N ASP A 122 6.75 16.01 7.87
CA ASP A 122 7.52 14.77 7.85
C ASP A 122 6.94 13.74 6.88
N ILE A 123 7.78 13.17 6.03
CA ILE A 123 7.45 12.00 5.21
C ILE A 123 7.41 10.78 6.12
N LYS A 124 6.24 10.52 6.70
CA LYS A 124 6.00 9.39 7.60
C LYS A 124 5.28 8.25 6.90
N TRP A 125 5.15 7.14 7.61
CA TRP A 125 4.46 5.93 7.16
C TRP A 125 2.98 6.16 6.77
N SER A 126 2.37 7.26 7.24
CA SER A 126 0.99 7.63 6.93
C SER A 126 0.74 7.91 5.44
N MET A 127 1.75 8.35 4.70
CA MET A 127 1.62 8.68 3.27
C MET A 127 1.33 7.46 2.38
N PRO A 128 2.16 6.39 2.37
CA PRO A 128 1.81 5.17 1.64
C PRO A 128 0.60 4.46 2.27
N HIS A 129 0.39 4.62 3.57
CA HIS A 129 -0.75 4.04 4.27
C HIS A 129 -2.09 4.56 3.75
N CYS A 130 -2.21 5.87 3.48
CA CYS A 130 -3.41 6.46 2.89
C CYS A 130 -3.73 5.85 1.50
N VAL A 131 -2.73 5.71 0.63
CA VAL A 131 -2.93 5.07 -0.69
C VAL A 131 -3.34 3.61 -0.54
N LEU A 132 -2.78 2.91 0.45
CA LEU A 132 -3.13 1.53 0.75
C LEU A 132 -4.56 1.41 1.27
N THR A 133 -5.01 2.27 2.19
CA THR A 133 -6.38 2.22 2.71
C THR A 133 -7.41 2.48 1.61
N LEU A 134 -7.15 3.43 0.72
CA LEU A 134 -8.01 3.67 -0.45
C LEU A 134 -8.13 2.41 -1.34
N ARG A 135 -7.02 1.70 -1.58
CA ARG A 135 -7.04 0.43 -2.34
C ARG A 135 -7.79 -0.68 -1.63
N LEU A 136 -7.63 -0.80 -0.32
CA LEU A 136 -8.33 -1.81 0.48
C LEU A 136 -9.84 -1.54 0.53
N ILE A 137 -10.25 -0.27 0.71
CA ILE A 137 -11.66 0.11 0.64
C ILE A 137 -12.21 -0.16 -0.77
N GLY A 138 -11.48 0.22 -1.83
CA GLY A 138 -11.88 -0.12 -3.21
C GLY A 138 -12.10 -1.62 -3.40
N LEU A 139 -11.23 -2.46 -2.84
CA LEU A 139 -11.38 -3.92 -2.89
C LEU A 139 -12.66 -4.44 -2.22
N SER A 140 -13.13 -3.87 -1.10
CA SER A 140 -14.42 -4.29 -0.51
C SER A 140 -15.60 -3.88 -1.39
N TYR A 141 -15.55 -2.69 -1.99
CA TYR A 141 -16.56 -2.25 -2.95
C TYR A 141 -16.59 -3.14 -4.18
N ASP A 142 -15.43 -3.47 -4.75
CA ASP A 142 -15.30 -4.36 -5.91
C ASP A 142 -15.86 -5.76 -5.62
N LEU A 143 -15.56 -6.31 -4.43
CA LEU A 143 -16.08 -7.61 -4.03
C LEU A 143 -17.60 -7.57 -3.84
N HIS A 144 -18.12 -6.52 -3.22
CA HIS A 144 -19.56 -6.34 -3.03
C HIS A 144 -20.31 -6.19 -4.35
N ASP A 145 -19.77 -5.40 -5.27
CA ASP A 145 -20.36 -5.23 -6.59
C ASP A 145 -20.30 -6.52 -7.41
N GLY A 146 -19.24 -7.33 -7.27
CA GLY A 146 -19.11 -8.64 -7.89
C GLY A 146 -20.14 -9.68 -7.42
N GLN A 147 -20.78 -9.48 -6.27
CA GLN A 147 -21.82 -10.38 -5.73
C GLN A 147 -23.26 -10.00 -6.15
N LYS A 148 -23.46 -8.88 -6.86
CA LYS A 148 -24.79 -8.48 -7.35
C LYS A 148 -25.27 -9.43 -8.47
N PRO A 149 -26.59 -9.66 -8.62
CA PRO A 149 -27.12 -10.51 -9.68
C PRO A 149 -26.69 -10.01 -11.05
N GLN A 150 -26.30 -10.94 -11.93
CA GLN A 150 -25.71 -10.67 -13.25
C GLN A 150 -26.56 -9.76 -14.14
N GLU A 151 -27.87 -9.73 -13.92
CA GLU A 151 -28.85 -8.89 -14.62
C GLU A 151 -28.76 -7.40 -14.24
N LYS A 152 -28.21 -7.07 -13.07
CA LYS A 152 -28.02 -5.69 -12.58
C LYS A 152 -26.58 -5.19 -12.74
N LEU A 153 -25.67 -6.01 -13.25
CA LEU A 153 -24.27 -5.64 -13.45
C LEU A 153 -24.11 -4.87 -14.77
N SER A 154 -23.42 -3.73 -14.71
CA SER A 154 -22.92 -3.05 -15.90
C SER A 154 -21.95 -3.95 -16.68
N GLU A 155 -21.81 -3.73 -17.99
CA GLU A 155 -20.93 -4.53 -18.86
C GLU A 155 -19.46 -4.55 -18.39
N GLU A 156 -18.99 -3.48 -17.74
CA GLU A 156 -17.64 -3.45 -17.12
C GLU A 156 -17.58 -4.31 -15.85
N GLN A 157 -18.61 -4.25 -15.00
CA GLN A 157 -18.68 -5.04 -13.77
C GLN A 157 -18.75 -6.55 -14.07
N LYS A 158 -19.35 -6.96 -15.18
CA LYS A 158 -19.38 -8.37 -15.63
C LYS A 158 -17.99 -8.91 -16.00
N LYS A 159 -17.08 -8.05 -16.50
CA LYS A 159 -15.72 -8.45 -16.91
C LYS A 159 -14.76 -8.58 -15.72
N THR A 160 -14.96 -7.77 -14.68
CA THR A 160 -14.08 -7.72 -13.49
C THR A 160 -14.64 -8.52 -12.31
N ALA A 161 -15.89 -8.99 -12.38
CA ALA A 161 -16.51 -9.78 -11.32
C ALA A 161 -15.69 -11.03 -10.98
N LEU A 162 -15.28 -11.14 -9.71
CA LEU A 162 -14.60 -12.30 -9.16
C LEU A 162 -15.58 -13.47 -9.02
N LYS A 163 -15.67 -14.30 -10.04
CA LYS A 163 -16.48 -15.53 -10.01
C LYS A 163 -15.74 -16.61 -9.21
N GLY A 164 -16.29 -16.99 -8.06
CA GLY A 164 -15.89 -18.22 -7.35
C GLY A 164 -14.81 -18.10 -6.27
N VAL A 165 -14.51 -16.91 -5.73
CA VAL A 165 -13.45 -16.76 -4.70
C VAL A 165 -13.98 -16.96 -3.27
N LEU A 166 -15.27 -16.74 -3.02
CA LEU A 166 -15.89 -16.89 -1.69
C LEU A 166 -17.20 -17.66 -1.82
N HIS A 167 -17.09 -18.98 -1.84
CA HIS A 167 -18.18 -19.89 -1.49
C HIS A 167 -18.00 -20.23 0.00
N CYS A 168 -18.52 -19.37 0.87
CA CYS A 168 -18.85 -19.71 2.25
C CYS A 168 -20.36 -19.51 2.41
#